data_AF-A0A264Y4W2-F1
#
_entry.id   AF-A0A264Y4W2-F1
#
_cell.length_a   1.000
_cell.length_b   1.000
_cell.length_c   1.000
_cell.angle_alpha   90.00
_cell.angle_beta   90.00
_cell.angle_gamma   90.00
#
_symmetry.space_group_name_H-M   'P 1'
#
loop_
_entity.id
_entity.type
_entity.pdbx_description
1 polymer ?
#
loop_
_entity_poly.entity_id
_entity_poly.type
_entity_poly.pdbx_seq_one_letter_code
_entity_poly.pdbx_strand_id
1 'polypeptide(L)' 'MSEELYKELQKVYTKEAFANMIKTDIRQRLPEPYASIYCKQFDNFKNVADFFEFAAKLMRRQ' A
#
# COMPACT_ATOMS: atom_id res chain seq x y z
N MET A 1 0.72 -25.06 -3.39
CA MET A 1 1.08 -23.82 -2.64
C MET A 1 0.88 -24.10 -1.17
N SER A 2 1.79 -23.67 -0.29
CA SER A 2 1.54 -23.75 1.16
C SER A 2 0.49 -22.71 1.56
N GLU A 3 -0.27 -22.97 2.63
CA GLU A 3 -1.25 -22.01 3.15
C GLU A 3 -0.61 -20.66 3.52
N GLU A 4 0.65 -20.68 3.96
CA GLU A 4 1.42 -19.47 4.27
C GLU A 4 1.66 -18.61 3.04
N LEU A 5 2.05 -19.21 1.91
CA LEU A 5 2.24 -18.50 0.65
C LEU A 5 0.92 -17.89 0.16
N TYR A 6 -0.19 -18.61 0.33
CA TYR A 6 -1.52 -18.10 -0.02
C TYR A 6 -1.92 -16.89 0.85
N LYS A 7 -1.69 -16.95 2.17
CA LYS A 7 -1.98 -15.83 3.09
C LYS A 7 -1.14 -14.60 2.77
N GLU A 8 0.15 -14.76 2.47
CA GLU A 8 1.00 -13.64 2.06
C GLU A 8 0.57 -13.06 0.71
N LEU A 9 0.22 -13.91 -0.26
CA LEU A 9 -0.31 -13.44 -1.55
C LEU A 9 -1.62 -12.65 -1.36
N GLN A 10 -2.56 -13.18 -0.58
CA GLN A 10 -3.83 -12.51 -0.28
C GLN A 10 -3.59 -11.15 0.39
N LYS A 11 -2.65 -11.09 1.34
CA LYS A 11 -2.29 -9.85 2.03
C LYS A 11 -1.72 -8.80 1.07
N VAL A 12 -0.76 -9.17 0.22
CA VAL A 12 -0.16 -8.27 -0.78
C VAL A 12 -1.22 -7.79 -1.77
N TYR A 13 -2.04 -8.72 -2.29
CA TYR A 13 -3.12 -8.39 -3.21
C TYR A 13 -4.13 -7.41 -2.60
N THR A 14 -4.56 -7.65 -1.36
CA THR A 14 -5.53 -6.78 -0.67
C THR A 14 -4.96 -5.37 -0.46
N LYS A 15 -3.69 -5.25 -0.06
CA LYS A 15 -3.01 -3.96 0.06
C LYS A 15 -2.98 -3.19 -1.26
N GLU A 16 -2.69 -3.88 -2.37
CA GLU A 16 -2.60 -3.26 -3.69
C GLU A 16 -3.98 -2.84 -4.22
N ALA A 17 -5.00 -3.69 -4.06
CA ALA A 17 -6.38 -3.36 -4.41
C ALA A 17 -6.86 -2.12 -3.66
N PHE A 18 -6.56 -2.03 -2.36
CA PHE A 18 -6.92 -0.87 -1.53
C PHE A 18 -6.19 0.40 -1.95
N ALA A 19 -4.89 0.32 -2.24
CA ALA A 19 -4.11 1.43 -2.77
C ALA A 19 -4.68 1.97 -4.09
N ASN A 20 -5.12 1.09 -4.99
CA ASN A 20 -5.73 1.47 -6.26
C ASN A 20 -7.11 2.10 -6.07
N MET A 21 -7.90 1.62 -5.12
CA MET A 21 -9.18 2.23 -4.76
C MET A 21 -9.00 3.68 -4.28
N ILE A 22 -8.04 3.92 -3.37
CA ILE A 22 -7.73 5.28 -2.89
C ILE A 22 -7.25 6.19 -4.04
N LYS A 23 -6.32 5.72 -4.86
CA LYS A 23 -5.82 6.52 -6.00
C LYS A 23 -6.91 6.83 -7.02
N THR A 24 -7.88 5.92 -7.19
CA THR A 24 -9.05 6.14 -8.04
C THR A 24 -9.96 7.21 -7.44
N ASP A 25 -10.25 7.14 -6.15
CA ASP A 25 -11.06 8.15 -5.44
C ASP A 25 -10.41 9.55 -5.51
N ILE A 26 -9.09 9.64 -5.33
CA ILE A 26 -8.33 10.90 -5.49
C ILE A 26 -8.53 11.49 -6.89
N ARG A 27 -8.41 10.67 -7.94
CA ARG A 27 -8.58 11.12 -9.34
C ARG A 27 -10.02 11.50 -9.68
N GLN A 28 -11.01 10.93 -9.01
CA GLN A 28 -12.41 11.31 -9.18
C GLN A 28 -12.74 12.65 -8.51
N ARG A 29 -12.09 12.96 -7.39
CA ARG A 29 -12.38 14.17 -6.59
C ARG A 29 -11.56 15.38 -6.99
N LEU A 30 -10.38 15.19 -7.58
CA LEU A 30 -9.45 16.27 -7.87
C LEU A 30 -9.12 16.32 -9.37
N PRO A 31 -9.02 17.51 -9.97
CA PRO A 31 -8.49 17.65 -11.31
C PRO A 31 -6.97 17.47 -11.33
N GLU A 32 -6.42 17.18 -12.50
CA GLU A 32 -4.98 17.29 -12.72
C GLU A 32 -4.53 18.77 -12.65
N PRO A 33 -3.32 19.08 -12.16
CA PRO A 33 -2.24 18.16 -11.76
C PRO A 33 -2.33 17.66 -10.31
N TYR A 34 -3.33 18.13 -9.55
CA TYR A 34 -3.42 17.85 -8.11
C TYR A 34 -3.65 16.36 -7.84
N ALA A 35 -4.50 15.69 -8.63
CA ALA A 35 -4.71 14.25 -8.50
C ALA A 35 -3.39 13.46 -8.56
N SER A 36 -2.51 13.78 -9.51
CA SER A 36 -1.17 13.16 -9.62
C SER A 36 -0.27 13.45 -8.42
N ILE A 37 -0.27 14.69 -7.90
CA ILE A 37 0.51 15.07 -6.72
C ILE A 37 0.07 14.26 -5.50
N TYR A 38 -1.24 14.18 -5.25
CA TYR A 38 -1.78 13.44 -4.10
C TYR A 38 -1.59 11.92 -4.24
N CYS A 39 -1.71 11.36 -5.45
CA CYS A 39 -1.37 9.95 -5.69
C CYS A 39 0.10 9.68 -5.35
N LYS A 40 1.03 10.57 -5.74
CA LYS A 40 2.45 10.43 -5.42
C LYS A 40 2.73 10.54 -3.92
N GLN A 41 2.07 11.46 -3.23
CA GLN A 41 2.18 11.59 -1.77
C GLN A 41 1.67 10.33 -1.06
N PHE A 42 0.55 9.77 -1.54
CA PHE A 42 0.03 8.50 -1.04
C PHE A 42 1.01 7.34 -1.25
N ASP A 43 1.58 7.21 -2.45
CA ASP A 43 2.57 6.16 -2.75
C ASP A 43 3.84 6.31 -1.88
N ASN A 44 4.30 7.54 -1.62
CA ASN A 44 5.40 7.81 -0.70
C ASN A 44 5.08 7.36 0.74
N PHE A 45 3.87 7.68 1.22
CA PHE A 45 3.43 7.27 2.55
C PHE A 45 3.32 5.74 2.66
N LYS A 46 2.78 5.07 1.63
CA LYS A 46 2.71 3.61 1.55
C LYS A 46 4.09 2.98 1.71
N ASN A 47 5.11 3.51 1.04
CA ASN A 47 6.49 3.02 1.15
C ASN A 47 7.02 3.13 2.59
N VAL A 48 6.82 4.28 3.24
CA VAL A 48 7.20 4.48 4.64
C VAL A 48 6.47 3.49 5.57
N ALA A 49 5.17 3.27 5.36
CA ALA A 49 4.40 2.31 6.15
C ALA A 49 4.89 0.86 5.96
N ASP A 50 5.22 0.47 4.72
CA ASP A 50 5.78 -0.86 4.43
C ASP A 50 7.17 -1.04 5.07
N PHE A 51 8.00 0.02 5.10
CA PHE A 51 9.28 0.01 5.83
C PHE A 51 9.08 -0.22 7.34
N PHE A 52 8.12 0.47 7.97
CA PHE A 52 7.82 0.25 9.38
C PHE A 52 7.26 -1.15 9.66
N GLU A 53 6.42 -1.71 8.78
CA GLU A 53 5.96 -3.09 8.92
C GLU A 53 7.15 -4.07 8.86
N PHE A 54 8.09 -3.85 7.93
CA PHE A 54 9.30 -4.65 7.82
C PHE A 54 10.15 -4.56 9.10
N ALA A 55 10.43 -3.35 9.60
CA ALA A 55 11.17 -3.15 10.84
C ALA A 55 10.47 -3.83 12.03
N ALA A 56 9.15 -3.71 12.15
CA ALA A 56 8.38 -4.38 13.20
C ALA A 56 8.46 -5.91 13.14
N LYS A 57 8.47 -6.49 11.93
CA LYS A 57 8.67 -7.94 11.74
C LYS A 57 10.06 -8.39 12.17
N LEU A 58 11.10 -7.58 11.94
CA LEU A 58 12.45 -7.89 12.43
C LEU A 58 12.52 -7.87 13.95
N MET A 59 11.94 -6.85 14.59
CA MET A 59 11.94 -6.72 16.05
C MET A 59 11.18 -7.86 16.76
N ARG A 60 10.09 -8.38 16.17
CA ARG A 60 9.33 -9.52 16.73
C ARG A 60 10.02 -10.88 16.59
N ARG A 61 11.05 -10.96 15.74
CA ARG A 61 11.85 -12.18 15.53
C ARG A 61 13.13 -12.19 16.38
N GLN A 62 13.40 -11.10 17.11
CA GLN A 62 14.34 -11.04 18.22
C GLN A 62 13.60 -11.41 19.51
#